data_AF-A0A2K8MBR2-F1
#
_entry.id   AF-A0A2K8MBR2-F1
#
_cell.length_a   1.000
_cell.length_b   1.000
_cell.length_c   1.000
_cell.angle_alpha   90.00
_cell.angle_beta   90.00
_cell.angle_gamma   90.00
#
_symmetry.space_group_name_H-M   'P 1'
#
loop_
_entity.id
_entity.type
_entity.pdbx_description
1 polymer ?
#
loop_
_entity_poly.entity_id
_entity_poly.type
_entity_poly.pdbx_seq_one_letter_code
_entity_poly.pdbx_strand_id
1 'polypeptide(L)'
;MTGAGLAGYEAAAVAAGAWWCRLRVPLDDPGEAVAAVARATRDAGMPLTVALRGGRGDVSEAVLLRAPDLLPAASVDQCRRMAEALAAETGWRRLGPDRPDQPVAPLGLSRFVAFDGGLRGCSADDAARRLFAVRAPGMRARPAWLVVLSAAGCMARREPGVLAMPSGLEQAAEAAAALGLQRWCVLDPAADEHVVFSRSRTDATASSAASRSNTAK
;
A
#
# COMPACT_ATOMS: atom_id res chain seq x y z
N MET A 1 11.03 -16.44 -18.92
CA MET A 1 11.22 -17.05 -17.59
C MET A 1 9.84 -17.28 -16.98
N THR A 2 9.41 -18.53 -16.93
CA THR A 2 8.14 -18.96 -16.31
C THR A 2 8.22 -18.76 -14.80
N GLY A 3 7.42 -17.83 -14.29
CA GLY A 3 7.46 -17.38 -12.90
C GLY A 3 7.07 -18.47 -11.92
N ALA A 4 7.97 -18.80 -10.99
CA ALA A 4 7.58 -19.45 -9.75
C ALA A 4 6.71 -18.46 -8.97
N GLY A 5 5.44 -18.81 -8.75
CA GLY A 5 4.52 -17.97 -8.00
C GLY A 5 5.00 -17.78 -6.55
N LEU A 6 4.98 -16.54 -6.08
CA LEU A 6 5.38 -16.19 -4.71
C LEU A 6 4.20 -16.47 -3.77
N ALA A 7 4.26 -17.51 -2.93
CA ALA A 7 3.21 -17.83 -1.95
C ALA A 7 1.77 -17.83 -2.54
N GLY A 8 1.62 -18.34 -3.76
CA GLY A 8 0.34 -18.38 -4.50
C GLY A 8 -0.04 -17.08 -5.23
N TYR A 9 0.88 -16.12 -5.31
CA TYR A 9 0.74 -14.90 -6.10
C TYR A 9 1.50 -14.96 -7.43
N GLU A 10 0.92 -14.33 -8.43
CA GLU A 10 1.54 -14.07 -9.73
C GLU A 10 1.62 -12.57 -9.97
N ALA A 11 2.65 -12.13 -10.70
CA ALA A 11 2.77 -10.74 -11.13
C ALA A 11 1.67 -10.42 -12.14
N ALA A 12 0.76 -9.53 -11.77
CA ALA A 12 -0.37 -9.11 -12.59
C ALA A 12 -0.07 -7.86 -13.41
N ALA A 13 0.84 -7.01 -12.94
CA ALA A 13 1.34 -5.85 -13.67
C ALA A 13 2.74 -5.50 -13.16
N VAL A 14 3.58 -5.02 -14.08
CA VAL A 14 4.89 -4.44 -13.80
C VAL A 14 4.95 -3.12 -14.53
N ALA A 15 5.41 -2.08 -13.85
CA ALA A 15 5.58 -0.77 -14.45
C ALA A 15 6.87 -0.11 -13.98
N ALA A 16 7.65 0.36 -14.94
CA ALA A 16 8.86 1.11 -14.69
C ALA A 16 8.58 2.49 -14.09
N GLY A 17 9.60 3.05 -13.45
CA GLY A 17 9.56 4.34 -12.79
C GLY A 17 8.84 4.25 -11.45
N ALA A 18 9.16 3.24 -10.64
CA ALA A 18 8.79 3.27 -9.24
C ALA A 18 9.27 4.58 -8.63
N TRP A 19 8.44 5.19 -7.80
CA TRP A 19 8.84 6.41 -7.13
C TRP A 19 8.22 6.48 -5.76
N TRP A 20 9.05 6.91 -4.81
CA TRP A 20 8.62 7.21 -3.47
C TRP A 20 9.12 8.59 -3.06
N CYS A 21 8.47 9.21 -2.08
CA CYS A 21 9.02 10.38 -1.41
C CYS A 21 8.57 10.37 0.04
N ARG A 22 9.52 10.56 0.95
CA ARG A 22 9.24 10.70 2.37
C ARG A 22 9.20 12.17 2.75
N LEU A 23 8.15 12.57 3.45
CA LEU A 23 7.97 13.89 4.00
C LEU A 23 7.85 13.77 5.52
N ARG A 24 8.61 14.59 6.26
CA ARG A 24 8.37 14.88 7.67
C ARG A 24 7.18 15.81 7.76
N VAL A 25 6.13 15.32 8.41
CA VAL A 25 4.93 16.07 8.74
C VAL A 25 5.15 16.63 10.16
N PRO A 26 4.88 17.93 10.43
CA PRO A 26 4.68 18.40 11.80
C PRO A 26 3.67 17.49 12.51
N LEU A 27 3.64 17.47 13.84
CA LEU A 27 2.69 16.60 14.58
C LEU A 27 1.25 17.10 14.41
N ASP A 28 0.68 16.83 13.24
CA ASP A 28 -0.61 17.32 12.75
C ASP A 28 -1.71 16.30 13.06
N ASP A 29 -2.95 16.79 13.18
CA ASP A 29 -4.12 15.90 13.22
C ASP A 29 -4.22 15.10 11.90
N PRO A 30 -4.52 13.79 11.94
CA PRO A 30 -4.59 12.98 10.72
C PRO A 30 -5.63 13.45 9.73
N GLY A 31 -6.73 14.08 10.19
CA GLY A 31 -7.73 14.71 9.33
C GLY A 31 -7.17 15.91 8.58
N GLU A 32 -6.36 16.74 9.24
CA GLU A 32 -5.67 17.88 8.62
C GLU A 32 -4.64 17.43 7.58
N ALA A 33 -3.80 16.44 7.91
CA ALA A 33 -2.83 15.88 6.97
C ALA A 33 -3.50 15.23 5.75
N VAL A 34 -4.61 14.52 5.97
CA VAL A 34 -5.46 13.99 4.89
C VAL A 34 -6.01 15.13 4.03
N ALA A 35 -6.54 16.19 4.64
CA ALA A 35 -7.12 17.32 3.92
C ALA A 35 -6.08 18.05 3.06
N ALA A 36 -4.86 18.24 3.57
CA ALA A 36 -3.75 18.82 2.82
C ALA A 36 -3.39 17.98 1.59
N VAL A 37 -3.22 16.68 1.79
CA VAL A 37 -2.93 15.72 0.71
C VAL A 37 -4.05 15.68 -0.34
N ALA A 38 -5.32 15.74 0.11
CA ALA A 38 -6.49 15.78 -0.76
C ALA A 38 -6.56 17.06 -1.60
N ARG A 39 -6.25 18.23 -1.03
CA ARG A 39 -6.19 19.50 -1.77
C ARG A 39 -5.10 19.46 -2.84
N ALA A 40 -3.86 19.13 -2.46
CA ALA A 40 -2.74 19.06 -3.40
C ALA A 40 -3.01 18.11 -4.58
N THR A 41 -3.66 16.98 -4.32
CA THR A 41 -4.03 15.99 -5.35
C THR A 41 -5.14 16.51 -6.27
N ARG A 42 -6.17 17.16 -5.71
CA ARG A 42 -7.25 17.76 -6.50
C ARG A 42 -6.72 18.85 -7.41
N ASP A 43 -5.86 19.72 -6.88
CA ASP A 43 -5.29 20.84 -7.63
C ASP A 43 -4.34 20.36 -8.73
N ALA A 44 -3.63 19.25 -8.49
CA ALA A 44 -2.81 18.59 -9.50
C ALA A 44 -3.62 17.76 -10.51
N GLY A 45 -4.85 17.35 -10.19
CA GLY A 45 -5.71 16.51 -11.02
C GLY A 45 -5.21 15.07 -11.18
N MET A 46 -4.50 14.52 -10.18
CA MET A 46 -3.73 13.28 -10.35
C MET A 46 -3.86 12.30 -9.19
N PRO A 47 -4.13 11.00 -9.44
CA PRO A 47 -4.21 10.02 -8.36
C PRO A 47 -2.83 9.78 -7.72
N LEU A 48 -2.81 9.70 -6.39
CA LEU A 48 -1.62 9.42 -5.60
C LEU A 48 -1.96 8.52 -4.42
N THR A 49 -1.05 7.60 -4.11
CA THR A 49 -1.10 6.82 -2.88
C THR A 49 -0.20 7.48 -1.85
N VAL A 50 -0.74 7.76 -0.65
CA VAL A 50 0.00 8.35 0.45
C VAL A 50 -0.18 7.51 1.72
N ALA A 51 0.90 7.02 2.29
CA ALA A 51 0.90 6.40 3.60
C ALA A 51 1.28 7.44 4.65
N LEU A 52 0.32 7.86 5.48
CA LEU A 52 0.54 8.72 6.63
C LEU A 52 0.91 7.86 7.84
N ARG A 53 1.91 8.28 8.61
CA ARG A 53 2.43 7.55 9.75
C ARG A 53 2.53 8.45 10.95
N GLY A 54 2.15 7.89 12.09
CA GLY A 54 1.86 8.66 13.29
C GLY A 54 1.87 7.83 14.55
N GLY A 55 1.80 8.48 15.70
CA GLY A 55 1.69 7.86 17.01
C GLY A 55 0.81 8.71 17.92
N ARG A 56 0.09 8.07 18.86
CA ARG A 56 -0.76 8.73 19.89
C ARG A 56 -1.79 9.76 19.37
N GLY A 57 -2.18 9.69 18.10
CA GLY A 57 -3.17 10.59 17.52
C GLY A 57 -2.59 11.57 16.50
N ASP A 58 -1.28 11.72 16.41
CA ASP A 58 -0.63 12.70 15.51
C ASP A 58 0.01 12.01 14.30
N VAL A 59 0.13 12.72 13.17
CA VAL A 59 0.94 12.32 12.00
C VAL A 59 2.35 12.91 12.14
N SER A 60 3.39 12.14 11.85
CA SER A 60 4.78 12.61 11.88
C SER A 60 5.54 12.37 10.57
N GLU A 61 4.96 11.60 9.66
CA GLU A 61 5.58 11.21 8.39
C GLU A 61 4.51 10.91 7.34
N ALA A 62 4.74 11.34 6.10
CA ALA A 62 3.95 10.98 4.94
C ALA A 62 4.88 10.32 3.91
N VAL A 63 4.44 9.21 3.33
CA VAL A 63 5.16 8.50 2.27
C VAL A 63 4.30 8.50 1.02
N LEU A 64 4.72 9.26 0.02
CA LEU A 64 4.06 9.34 -1.27
C LEU A 64 4.59 8.18 -2.13
N LEU A 65 3.69 7.47 -2.80
CA LEU A 65 3.99 6.31 -3.62
C LEU A 65 3.33 6.47 -4.98
N ARG A 66 4.08 6.27 -6.05
CA ARG A 66 3.53 6.18 -7.40
C ARG A 66 2.92 4.79 -7.62
N ALA A 67 1.62 4.73 -7.89
CA ALA A 67 0.88 3.53 -8.27
C ALA A 67 0.53 3.59 -9.78
N PRO A 68 1.44 3.14 -10.67
CA PRO A 68 1.26 3.23 -12.13
C PRO A 68 0.14 2.37 -12.71
N ASP A 69 -0.44 1.48 -11.92
CA ASP A 69 -1.61 0.69 -12.31
C ASP A 69 -2.94 1.45 -12.14
N LEU A 70 -2.92 2.65 -11.55
CA LEU A 70 -4.06 3.56 -11.53
C LEU A 70 -4.07 4.42 -12.80
N LEU A 71 -5.21 4.47 -13.51
CA LEU A 71 -5.35 5.27 -14.73
C LEU A 71 -6.12 6.59 -14.46
N PRO A 72 -5.65 7.75 -14.99
CA PRO A 72 -4.34 7.95 -15.63
C PRO A 72 -3.20 7.93 -14.60
N ALA A 73 -2.12 7.22 -14.92
CA ALA A 73 -0.97 7.11 -14.04
C ALA A 73 -0.14 8.38 -14.05
N ALA A 74 0.24 8.87 -12.87
CA ALA A 74 1.19 9.97 -12.73
C ALA A 74 2.55 9.63 -13.34
N SER A 75 3.24 10.58 -13.97
CA SER A 75 4.68 10.45 -14.26
C SER A 75 5.50 10.74 -12.98
N VAL A 76 6.75 10.27 -12.95
CA VAL A 76 7.66 10.54 -11.83
C VAL A 76 7.86 12.04 -11.61
N ASP A 77 8.00 12.83 -12.68
CA ASP A 77 8.18 14.28 -12.56
C ASP A 77 6.93 14.99 -12.03
N GLN A 78 5.74 14.50 -12.39
CA GLN A 78 4.50 15.00 -11.80
C GLN A 78 4.42 14.67 -10.31
N CYS A 79 4.81 13.46 -9.92
CA CYS A 79 4.89 13.08 -8.51
C CYS A 79 5.88 13.96 -7.71
N ARG A 80 7.05 14.28 -8.28
CA ARG A 80 8.04 15.19 -7.67
C ARG A 80 7.47 16.60 -7.46
N ARG A 81 6.89 17.19 -8.50
CA ARG A 81 6.26 18.52 -8.42
C ARG A 81 5.17 18.58 -7.37
N MET A 82 4.37 17.52 -7.25
CA MET A 82 3.33 17.44 -6.22
C MET A 82 3.91 17.35 -4.81
N ALA A 83 4.99 16.59 -4.59
CA ALA A 83 5.67 16.56 -3.30
C ALA A 83 6.26 17.93 -2.92
N GLU A 84 6.81 18.65 -3.89
CA GLU A 84 7.34 20.01 -3.71
C GLU A 84 6.23 21.01 -3.41
N ALA A 85 5.11 20.96 -4.15
CA ALA A 85 3.95 21.80 -3.89
C ALA A 85 3.36 21.53 -2.50
N LEU A 86 3.21 20.25 -2.13
CA LEU A 86 2.72 19.87 -0.80
C LEU A 86 3.65 20.38 0.29
N ALA A 87 4.96 20.21 0.14
CA ALA A 87 5.97 20.72 1.07
C ALA A 87 5.91 22.26 1.21
N ALA A 88 5.73 22.98 0.09
CA ALA A 88 5.64 24.43 0.08
C ALA A 88 4.35 24.95 0.76
N GLU A 89 3.20 24.32 0.52
CA GLU A 89 1.91 24.71 1.11
C GLU A 89 1.87 24.43 2.62
N THR A 90 2.40 23.29 3.04
CA THR A 90 2.21 22.76 4.41
C THR A 90 3.39 23.02 5.34
N GLY A 91 4.56 23.39 4.79
CA GLY A 91 5.81 23.43 5.53
C GLY A 91 6.40 22.04 5.83
N TRP A 92 5.84 20.96 5.26
CA TRP A 92 6.39 19.60 5.40
C TRP A 92 7.80 19.53 4.78
N ARG A 93 8.68 18.74 5.39
CA ARG A 93 10.09 18.67 4.96
C ARG A 93 10.39 17.36 4.28
N ARG A 94 10.96 17.39 3.08
CA ARG A 94 11.41 16.17 2.39
C ARG A 94 12.55 15.49 3.14
N LEU A 95 12.50 14.16 3.20
CA LEU A 95 13.45 13.32 3.92
C LEU A 95 14.14 12.34 2.98
N GLY A 96 15.47 12.35 3.02
CA GLY A 96 16.30 11.36 2.33
C GLY A 96 16.12 11.35 0.81
N PRO A 97 16.59 10.29 0.14
CA PRO A 97 16.48 10.17 -1.32
C PRO A 97 15.10 9.69 -1.78
N ASP A 98 14.75 10.00 -3.04
CA ASP A 98 13.54 9.52 -3.75
C ASP A 98 13.61 8.03 -4.16
N ARG A 99 14.33 7.21 -3.40
CA ARG A 99 14.26 5.74 -3.49
C ARG A 99 14.40 5.09 -2.12
N PRO A 100 13.68 3.99 -1.83
CA PRO A 100 13.91 3.22 -0.62
C PRO A 100 15.21 2.43 -0.71
N ASP A 101 15.84 2.19 0.43
CA ASP A 101 17.07 1.39 0.53
C ASP A 101 16.80 -0.12 0.40
N GLN A 102 15.52 -0.52 0.38
CA GLN A 102 15.04 -1.90 0.26
C GLN A 102 13.62 -1.90 -0.30
N PRO A 103 13.07 -3.04 -0.74
CA PRO A 103 11.70 -3.10 -1.22
C PRO A 103 10.70 -2.56 -0.18
N VAL A 104 9.64 -1.92 -0.66
CA VAL A 104 8.57 -1.36 0.18
C VAL A 104 7.22 -1.85 -0.32
N ALA A 105 6.48 -2.51 0.55
CA ALA A 105 5.14 -3.02 0.26
C ALA A 105 4.11 -2.34 1.18
N PRO A 106 3.27 -1.44 0.67
CA PRO A 106 2.15 -0.91 1.42
C PRO A 106 1.03 -1.97 1.51
N LEU A 107 1.07 -2.78 2.56
CA LEU A 107 0.12 -3.86 2.79
C LEU A 107 -1.14 -3.33 3.46
N GLY A 108 -2.30 -3.72 2.94
CA GLY A 108 -3.60 -3.20 3.36
C GLY A 108 -4.16 -2.07 2.48
N LEU A 109 -3.49 -1.72 1.37
CA LEU A 109 -4.08 -0.85 0.35
C LEU A 109 -5.17 -1.58 -0.45
N SER A 110 -6.42 -1.18 -0.25
CA SER A 110 -7.53 -1.57 -1.11
C SER A 110 -7.41 -0.91 -2.50
N ARG A 111 -7.47 -1.73 -3.55
CA ARG A 111 -7.55 -1.35 -4.97
C ARG A 111 -8.89 -0.72 -5.41
N PHE A 112 -9.61 -0.08 -4.49
CA PHE A 112 -10.87 0.65 -4.69
C PHE A 112 -12.18 -0.11 -4.92
N VAL A 113 -12.22 -1.42 -5.20
CA VAL A 113 -13.50 -2.17 -5.24
C VAL A 113 -13.27 -3.61 -4.79
N ALA A 114 -14.14 -4.09 -3.90
CA ALA A 114 -14.11 -5.40 -3.23
C ALA A 114 -13.01 -5.54 -2.18
N PHE A 115 -13.43 -5.41 -0.92
CA PHE A 115 -12.77 -6.09 0.18
C PHE A 115 -12.52 -7.55 -0.19
N ASP A 116 -11.27 -8.00 -0.09
CA ASP A 116 -11.10 -9.31 0.49
C ASP A 116 -11.51 -9.22 1.95
N GLY A 117 -12.43 -10.09 2.36
CA GLY A 117 -13.01 -10.07 3.70
C GLY A 117 -12.01 -10.20 4.85
N GLY A 118 -10.72 -10.51 4.58
CA GLY A 118 -9.72 -10.83 5.61
C GLY A 118 -9.30 -9.69 6.54
N LEU A 119 -9.37 -8.43 6.08
CA LEU A 119 -8.98 -7.24 6.88
C LEU A 119 -10.15 -6.32 7.27
N ARG A 120 -11.40 -6.65 6.88
CA ARG A 120 -12.58 -5.90 7.35
C ARG A 120 -12.61 -5.91 8.89
N GLY A 121 -12.57 -4.72 9.49
CA GLY A 121 -12.72 -4.57 10.94
C GLY A 121 -11.48 -4.95 11.77
N CYS A 122 -10.33 -5.23 11.16
CA CYS A 122 -9.08 -5.33 11.91
C CYS A 122 -8.70 -3.94 12.46
N SER A 123 -7.95 -3.87 13.56
CA SER A 123 -7.27 -2.63 13.97
C SER A 123 -5.87 -2.56 13.34
N ALA A 124 -5.26 -1.36 13.25
CA ALA A 124 -3.87 -1.23 12.77
C ALA A 124 -2.91 -2.08 13.62
N ASP A 125 -3.19 -2.18 14.91
CA ASP A 125 -2.47 -3.04 15.84
C ASP A 125 -2.70 -4.52 15.56
N ASP A 126 -3.89 -4.95 15.14
CA ASP A 126 -4.15 -6.34 14.70
C ASP A 126 -3.41 -6.68 13.41
N ALA A 127 -3.40 -5.78 12.43
CA ALA A 127 -2.64 -5.97 11.20
C ALA A 127 -1.14 -6.08 11.49
N ALA A 128 -0.63 -5.20 12.36
CA ALA A 128 0.74 -5.26 12.84
C ALA A 128 1.02 -6.55 13.61
N ARG A 129 0.17 -6.96 14.55
CA ARG A 129 0.27 -8.22 15.30
C ARG A 129 0.32 -9.43 14.35
N ARG A 130 -0.57 -9.48 13.36
CA ARG A 130 -0.59 -10.55 12.35
C ARG A 130 0.70 -10.57 11.54
N LEU A 131 1.21 -9.40 11.13
CA LEU A 131 2.49 -9.29 10.43
C LEU A 131 3.69 -9.67 11.29
N PHE A 132 3.70 -9.33 12.58
CA PHE A 132 4.75 -9.76 13.51
C PHE A 132 4.64 -11.26 13.84
N ALA A 133 3.45 -11.84 13.73
CA ALA A 133 3.22 -13.28 13.86
C ALA A 133 3.69 -14.06 12.62
N VAL A 134 3.69 -13.43 11.43
CA VAL A 134 4.49 -13.91 10.29
C VAL A 134 5.95 -13.73 10.68
N ARG A 135 6.52 -14.77 11.31
CA ARG A 135 7.92 -14.79 11.75
C ARG A 135 8.85 -14.75 10.54
N ALA A 136 8.98 -13.58 9.93
CA ALA A 136 9.87 -13.35 8.82
C ALA A 136 11.06 -12.53 9.36
N PRO A 137 12.20 -13.17 9.65
CA PRO A 137 13.36 -12.48 10.18
C PRO A 137 13.76 -11.31 9.27
N GLY A 138 14.02 -10.14 9.87
CA GLY A 138 14.47 -8.95 9.15
C GLY A 138 13.38 -8.10 8.51
N MET A 139 12.12 -8.56 8.43
CA MET A 139 11.02 -7.72 7.93
C MET A 139 10.75 -6.59 8.92
N ARG A 140 10.82 -5.34 8.46
CA ARG A 140 10.34 -4.20 9.25
C ARG A 140 8.91 -3.89 8.83
N ALA A 141 8.02 -3.80 9.79
CA ALA A 141 6.62 -3.46 9.59
C ALA A 141 6.31 -2.24 10.45
N ARG A 142 5.67 -1.23 9.87
CA ARG A 142 5.27 -0.03 10.60
C ARG A 142 3.80 0.29 10.33
N PRO A 143 2.96 0.43 11.37
CA PRO A 143 1.58 0.88 11.20
C PRO A 143 1.50 2.19 10.42
N ALA A 144 0.53 2.29 9.52
CA ALA A 144 0.29 3.46 8.70
C ALA A 144 -1.21 3.65 8.45
N TRP A 145 -1.64 4.91 8.41
CA TRP A 145 -2.91 5.31 7.81
C TRP A 145 -2.72 5.44 6.31
N LEU A 146 -3.43 4.60 5.57
CA LEU A 146 -3.28 4.52 4.13
C LEU A 146 -4.34 5.38 3.45
N VAL A 147 -3.89 6.49 2.85
CA VAL A 147 -4.72 7.41 2.09
C VAL A 147 -4.51 7.11 0.62
N VAL A 148 -5.58 6.79 -0.09
CA VAL A 148 -5.50 6.67 -1.54
C VAL A 148 -6.42 7.67 -2.19
N LEU A 149 -5.87 8.35 -3.20
CA LEU A 149 -6.51 9.45 -3.86
C LEU A 149 -6.73 9.01 -5.30
N SER A 150 -8.00 8.95 -5.71
CA SER A 150 -8.39 8.62 -7.06
C SER A 150 -8.77 9.89 -7.82
N ALA A 151 -8.71 9.85 -9.16
CA ALA A 151 -9.16 10.97 -9.99
C ALA A 151 -10.66 11.30 -9.78
N ALA A 152 -11.48 10.32 -9.34
CA ALA A 152 -12.89 10.49 -9.04
C ALA A 152 -13.17 11.08 -7.64
N GLY A 153 -12.13 11.31 -6.84
CA GLY A 153 -12.24 11.82 -5.47
C GLY A 153 -11.25 11.17 -4.52
N CYS A 154 -11.02 11.86 -3.39
CA CYS A 154 -10.18 11.38 -2.32
C CYS A 154 -10.97 10.40 -1.45
N MET A 155 -10.58 9.13 -1.43
CA MET A 155 -11.07 8.20 -0.41
C MET A 155 -9.99 8.07 0.67
N ALA A 156 -10.01 9.03 1.58
CA ALA A 156 -9.27 8.87 2.82
C ALA A 156 -9.93 7.78 3.64
N ARG A 157 -9.21 6.67 3.85
CA ARG A 157 -9.65 5.65 4.78
C ARG A 157 -8.60 5.50 5.87
N ARG A 158 -9.03 5.60 7.12
CA ARG A 158 -8.24 5.08 8.25
C ARG A 158 -8.33 3.56 8.22
N GLU A 159 -7.68 2.93 7.26
CA GLU A 159 -7.59 1.48 7.22
C GLU A 159 -6.40 0.97 8.04
N PRO A 160 -6.49 -0.23 8.62
CA PRO A 160 -5.38 -0.96 9.23
C PRO A 160 -4.35 -1.31 8.17
N GLY A 161 -3.41 -0.41 7.94
CA GLY A 161 -2.35 -0.59 6.96
C GLY A 161 -1.01 -0.78 7.63
N VAL A 162 -0.09 -1.44 6.93
CA VAL A 162 1.30 -1.50 7.31
C VAL A 162 2.18 -1.18 6.11
N LEU A 163 3.10 -0.25 6.30
CA LEU A 163 4.22 -0.09 5.39
C LEU A 163 5.25 -1.15 5.76
N ALA A 164 5.28 -2.24 4.99
CA ALA A 164 6.26 -3.30 5.15
C ALA A 164 7.51 -2.98 4.33
N MET A 165 8.66 -3.25 4.92
CA MET A 165 9.98 -3.15 4.32
C MET A 165 10.59 -4.56 4.40
N PRO A 166 10.23 -5.43 3.45
CA PRO A 166 10.78 -6.78 3.39
C PRO A 166 12.21 -6.78 2.87
N SER A 167 12.96 -7.83 3.19
CA SER A 167 14.30 -8.10 2.63
C SER A 167 14.25 -8.69 1.22
N GLY A 168 13.07 -9.15 0.77
CA GLY A 168 12.84 -9.74 -0.55
C GLY A 168 11.35 -9.94 -0.84
N LEU A 169 11.02 -10.21 -2.11
CA LEU A 169 9.63 -10.31 -2.58
C LEU A 169 8.85 -11.48 -1.94
N GLU A 170 9.54 -12.58 -1.63
CA GLU A 170 8.96 -13.76 -0.97
C GLU A 170 8.38 -13.41 0.41
N GLN A 171 9.14 -12.68 1.22
CA GLN A 171 8.73 -12.22 2.54
C GLN A 171 7.52 -11.26 2.45
N ALA A 172 7.47 -10.43 1.40
CA ALA A 172 6.31 -9.58 1.13
C ALA A 172 5.05 -10.39 0.77
N ALA A 173 5.23 -11.45 -0.02
CA ALA A 173 4.15 -12.34 -0.42
C ALA A 173 3.60 -13.18 0.76
N GLU A 174 4.46 -13.67 1.64
CA GLU A 174 4.08 -14.36 2.88
C GLU A 174 3.27 -13.43 3.80
N ALA A 175 3.75 -12.19 3.99
CA ALA A 175 3.06 -11.16 4.75
C ALA A 175 1.68 -10.84 4.16
N ALA A 176 1.60 -10.66 2.83
CA ALA A 176 0.34 -10.45 2.14
C ALA A 176 -0.62 -11.65 2.25
N ALA A 177 -0.10 -12.87 2.17
CA ALA A 177 -0.85 -14.12 2.35
C ALA A 177 -1.43 -14.24 3.77
N ALA A 178 -0.64 -13.94 4.79
CA ALA A 178 -1.08 -13.97 6.19
C ALA A 178 -2.13 -12.90 6.52
N LEU A 179 -2.07 -11.77 5.81
CA LEU A 179 -3.12 -10.74 5.85
C LEU A 179 -4.34 -11.10 5.00
N GLY A 180 -4.30 -12.20 4.25
CA GLY A 180 -5.40 -12.68 3.41
C GLY A 180 -5.70 -11.78 2.21
N LEU A 181 -4.70 -11.07 1.68
CA LEU A 181 -4.88 -10.21 0.52
C LEU A 181 -5.06 -11.05 -0.76
N GLN A 182 -5.94 -10.69 -1.71
CA GLN A 182 -5.87 -11.24 -3.08
C GLN A 182 -4.93 -10.43 -3.95
N ARG A 183 -4.61 -9.19 -3.61
CA ARG A 183 -3.75 -8.32 -4.42
C ARG A 183 -2.97 -7.38 -3.51
N TRP A 184 -1.71 -7.15 -3.86
CA TRP A 184 -0.82 -6.20 -3.18
C TRP A 184 0.19 -5.67 -4.20
N CYS A 185 0.92 -4.63 -3.82
CA CYS A 185 2.01 -4.10 -4.63
C CYS A 185 3.28 -3.91 -3.82
N VAL A 186 4.39 -3.79 -4.54
CA VAL A 186 5.71 -3.51 -4.00
C VAL A 186 6.42 -2.53 -4.92
N LEU A 187 7.13 -1.61 -4.30
CA LEU A 187 8.14 -0.80 -4.95
C LEU A 187 9.47 -1.51 -4.76
N ASP A 188 10.05 -2.01 -5.84
CA ASP A 188 11.37 -2.62 -5.84
C ASP A 188 12.42 -1.58 -6.32
N PRO A 189 13.24 -1.03 -5.39
CA PRO A 189 14.25 -0.03 -5.76
C PRO A 189 15.41 -0.62 -6.56
N ALA A 190 15.63 -1.94 -6.53
CA ALA A 190 16.71 -2.57 -7.29
C ALA A 190 16.37 -2.65 -8.77
N ALA A 191 15.09 -2.85 -9.08
CA ALA A 191 14.58 -2.93 -10.46
C ALA A 191 14.04 -1.58 -10.99
N ASP A 192 13.86 -0.58 -10.12
CA ASP A 192 13.12 0.67 -10.43
C ASP A 192 11.67 0.39 -10.90
N GLU A 193 11.08 -0.68 -10.35
CA GLU A 193 9.79 -1.22 -10.78
C GLU A 193 8.76 -1.18 -9.66
N HIS A 194 7.53 -0.83 -10.03
CA HIS A 194 6.36 -1.07 -9.23
C HIS A 194 5.69 -2.34 -9.74
N VAL A 195 5.67 -3.36 -8.90
CA VAL A 195 5.10 -4.67 -9.24
C VAL A 195 3.82 -4.87 -8.47
N VAL A 196 2.77 -5.27 -9.18
CA VAL A 196 1.47 -5.60 -8.62
C VAL A 196 1.27 -7.09 -8.71
N PHE A 197 1.04 -7.72 -7.57
CA PHE A 197 0.84 -9.15 -7.44
C PHE A 197 -0.63 -9.47 -7.16
N SER A 198 -1.15 -10.52 -7.76
CA SER A 198 -2.48 -11.06 -7.44
C SER A 198 -2.45 -12.57 -7.23
N ARG A 199 -3.27 -13.07 -6.29
CA ARG A 199 -3.46 -14.51 -6.10
C ARG A 199 -4.15 -15.13 -7.31
N SER A 200 -3.62 -16.26 -7.77
CA SER A 200 -4.28 -17.08 -8.79
C SER A 200 -5.58 -17.65 -8.21
N ARG A 201 -6.71 -17.48 -8.92
CA ARG A 201 -8.07 -17.87 -8.47
C ARG A 201 -8.29 -19.38 -8.26
N THR A 202 -7.26 -20.20 -8.44
CA THR A 202 -7.34 -21.66 -8.55
C THR A 202 -7.80 -22.38 -7.27
N ASP A 203 -7.86 -21.71 -6.11
CA ASP A 203 -8.35 -22.31 -4.85
C ASP A 203 -9.82 -21.97 -4.50
N ALA A 204 -10.50 -21.13 -5.28
CA ALA A 204 -11.88 -20.73 -4.96
C ALA A 204 -12.93 -21.84 -5.22
N THR A 205 -12.58 -22.91 -5.95
CA THR A 205 -13.50 -24.00 -6.28
C THR A 205 -13.50 -25.16 -5.29
N ALA A 206 -12.56 -25.25 -4.36
CA ALA A 206 -12.53 -26.35 -3.38
C ALA A 206 -13.49 -26.14 -2.20
N SER A 207 -13.88 -24.89 -1.87
CA SER A 207 -14.76 -24.62 -0.72
C SER A 207 -16.26 -24.61 -1.06
N SER A 208 -16.66 -24.64 -2.34
CA SER A 208 -18.08 -24.73 -2.73
C SER A 208 -18.61 -26.17 -2.77
N ALA A 209 -17.73 -27.18 -2.77
CA ALA A 209 -18.15 -28.59 -2.82
C ALA A 209 -18.54 -29.14 -1.44
N ALA A 210 -18.06 -28.56 -0.35
CA ALA A 210 -18.35 -29.02 1.01
C ALA A 210 -19.73 -28.58 1.55
N SER A 211 -20.38 -27.58 0.95
CA SER A 211 -21.67 -27.05 1.43
C SER A 211 -22.91 -27.58 0.67
N ARG A 212 -22.77 -28.51 -0.27
CA ARG A 212 -23.91 -29.12 -1.00
C ARG A 212 -24.20 -30.59 -0.66
N SER A 213 -23.61 -31.12 0.42
CA SER A 213 -23.84 -32.52 0.83
C SER A 213 -24.79 -32.69 2.02
N ASN A 214 -25.45 -31.63 2.52
CA ASN A 214 -26.31 -31.71 3.71
C ASN A 214 -27.77 -31.25 3.49
N THR A 215 -28.29 -31.41 2.29
CA THR A 215 -29.73 -31.25 2.00
C THR A 215 -30.21 -32.37 1.08
N ALA A 216 -30.07 -33.60 1.55
CA ALA A 216 -30.80 -34.75 1.04
C ALA A 216 -30.90 -35.81 2.14
N LYS A 217 -31.82 -35.58 3.09
CA LYS A 217 -32.53 -36.62 3.84
C LYS A 217 -33.88 -36.07 4.28
#